data_AF-A0A8M1FRD7-F1
#
_entry.id   AF-A0A8M1FRD7-F1
#
_cell.length_a   1.000
_cell.length_b   1.000
_cell.length_c   1.000
_cell.angle_alpha   90.00
_cell.angle_beta   90.00
_cell.angle_gamma   90.00
#
_symmetry.space_group_name_H-M   'P 1'
#
loop_
_entity.id
_entity.type
_entity.pdbx_description
1 polymer ?
#
loop_
_entity_poly.entity_id
_entity_poly.type
_entity_poly.pdbx_seq_one_letter_code
_entity_poly.pdbx_strand_id
1 'polypeptide(L)'
;PGALDLSDLRPVPDNQEVLCHRVTDQSLIVELLELQAHVQGEEAARYHFEDVGGVQGARAVQVDSVQPLLLENLALRSCCQEAWVLSGKQQVAKENQQVAKDVTVHQALLRLPRYQTDLLLTFNDPPPDNRLSLGPANLSLPPWSLGDFEQLVTSLTLHDPNIFGPQ
;
A
#
# COMPACT_ATOMS: atom_id res chain seq x y z
N PRO A 1 -13.77 3.04 -6.64
CA PRO A 1 -15.11 2.38 -6.75
C PRO A 1 -14.91 0.86 -6.64
N GLY A 2 -15.83 0.14 -5.99
CA GLY A 2 -15.67 -1.32 -5.78
C GLY A 2 -14.79 -1.74 -4.61
N ALA A 3 -14.28 -0.78 -3.83
CA ALA A 3 -13.58 -1.04 -2.58
C ALA A 3 -14.57 -1.56 -1.53
N LEU A 4 -14.21 -2.67 -0.90
CA LEU A 4 -14.82 -3.17 0.31
C LEU A 4 -13.88 -2.85 1.47
N ASP A 5 -14.33 -2.04 2.39
CA ASP A 5 -13.63 -1.83 3.65
C ASP A 5 -13.72 -3.11 4.50
N LEU A 6 -12.58 -3.66 4.89
CA LEU A 6 -12.52 -4.84 5.75
C LEU A 6 -12.80 -4.52 7.22
N SER A 7 -12.84 -3.25 7.61
CA SER A 7 -13.22 -2.81 8.97
C SER A 7 -14.63 -3.29 9.34
N ASP A 8 -15.52 -3.46 8.36
CA ASP A 8 -16.85 -4.03 8.53
C ASP A 8 -16.84 -5.56 8.78
N LEU A 9 -15.76 -6.25 8.40
CA LEU A 9 -15.65 -7.71 8.44
C LEU A 9 -14.77 -8.21 9.59
N ARG A 10 -13.78 -7.42 10.00
CA ARG A 10 -12.84 -7.75 11.08
C ARG A 10 -12.44 -6.48 11.82
N PRO A 11 -12.08 -6.58 13.12
CA PRO A 11 -11.43 -5.45 13.79
C PRO A 11 -10.11 -5.14 13.06
N VAL A 12 -10.03 -3.92 12.53
CA VAL A 12 -8.82 -3.30 11.99
C VAL A 12 -8.35 -2.27 13.02
N PRO A 13 -7.05 -2.19 13.35
CA PRO A 13 -6.52 -1.17 14.24
C PRO A 13 -6.90 0.25 13.78
N ASP A 14 -7.13 1.19 14.71
CA ASP A 14 -7.51 2.57 14.36
C ASP A 14 -6.46 3.30 13.50
N ASN A 15 -5.21 2.83 13.53
CA ASN A 15 -4.11 3.35 12.74
C ASN A 15 -3.95 2.65 11.37
N GLN A 16 -4.87 1.78 10.99
CA GLN A 16 -4.85 1.04 9.72
C GLN A 16 -6.22 1.08 9.04
N GLU A 17 -6.23 1.14 7.72
CA GLU A 17 -7.42 0.98 6.88
C GLU A 17 -7.10 -0.05 5.80
N VAL A 18 -7.98 -1.06 5.64
CA VAL A 18 -7.77 -2.14 4.66
C VAL A 18 -8.96 -2.20 3.70
N LEU A 19 -8.68 -1.91 2.44
CA LEU A 19 -9.64 -1.85 1.35
C LEU A 19 -9.36 -3.01 0.38
N CYS A 20 -10.30 -3.92 0.21
CA CYS A 20 -10.18 -5.01 -0.76
C CYS A 20 -11.06 -4.75 -1.98
N HIS A 21 -10.56 -5.08 -3.18
CA HIS A 21 -11.42 -5.07 -4.35
C HIS A 21 -12.32 -6.31 -4.33
N ARG A 22 -13.60 -6.13 -4.63
CA ARG A 22 -14.58 -7.23 -4.54
C ARG A 22 -14.43 -8.30 -5.62
N VAL A 23 -13.76 -7.96 -6.71
CA VAL A 23 -13.76 -8.73 -7.96
C VAL A 23 -12.36 -9.21 -8.35
N THR A 24 -11.35 -8.40 -8.07
CA THR A 24 -9.94 -8.74 -8.25
C THR A 24 -9.40 -8.95 -6.84
N ASP A 25 -8.54 -9.94 -6.62
CA ASP A 25 -7.92 -10.20 -5.30
C ASP A 25 -6.94 -9.06 -4.88
N GLN A 26 -7.12 -7.85 -5.42
CA GLN A 26 -6.37 -6.65 -5.11
C GLN A 26 -6.75 -6.14 -3.72
N SER A 27 -5.76 -5.65 -3.00
CA SER A 27 -5.97 -5.01 -1.71
C SER A 27 -5.11 -3.77 -1.59
N LEU A 28 -5.71 -2.73 -1.03
CA LEU A 28 -5.03 -1.51 -0.63
C LEU A 28 -5.06 -1.44 0.89
N ILE A 29 -3.90 -1.19 1.47
CA ILE A 29 -3.72 -1.05 2.91
C ILE A 29 -3.12 0.33 3.14
N VAL A 30 -3.67 1.08 4.07
CA VAL A 30 -3.15 2.37 4.52
C VAL A 30 -2.85 2.24 6.00
N GLU A 31 -1.62 2.56 6.40
CA GLU A 31 -1.15 2.41 7.77
C GLU A 31 -0.43 3.68 8.24
N LEU A 32 -0.72 4.09 9.47
CA LEU A 32 0.04 5.11 10.18
C LEU A 32 1.05 4.41 11.09
N LEU A 33 2.33 4.61 10.77
CA LEU A 33 3.48 4.06 11.48
C LEU A 33 4.26 5.15 12.20
N GLU A 34 5.03 4.77 13.22
CA GLU A 34 5.95 5.70 13.86
C GLU A 34 7.12 6.03 12.92
N LEU A 35 7.49 7.32 12.85
CA LEU A 35 8.57 7.82 11.99
C LEU A 35 9.89 7.10 12.31
N GLN A 36 10.42 6.40 11.31
CA GLN A 36 11.71 5.74 11.45
C GLN A 36 12.85 6.72 11.15
N ALA A 37 13.33 7.42 12.18
CA ALA A 37 14.38 8.42 12.07
C ALA A 37 15.75 7.86 11.62
N HIS A 38 15.93 6.53 11.70
CA HIS A 38 17.17 5.85 11.34
C HIS A 38 17.31 5.54 9.84
N VAL A 39 16.22 5.61 9.07
CA VAL A 39 16.18 5.42 7.62
C VAL A 39 15.67 6.69 6.95
N GLN A 40 16.19 7.05 5.77
CA GLN A 40 15.81 8.27 5.03
C GLN A 40 15.74 8.01 3.54
N GLY A 41 14.89 8.77 2.84
CA GLY A 41 14.81 8.71 1.40
C GLY A 41 14.35 7.35 0.87
N GLU A 42 15.02 6.93 -0.19
CA GLU A 42 14.85 5.64 -0.86
C GLU A 42 15.01 4.45 0.10
N GLU A 43 15.91 4.56 1.08
CA GLU A 43 16.20 3.48 2.04
C GLU A 43 15.05 3.27 3.02
N ALA A 44 14.30 4.32 3.35
CA ALA A 44 13.10 4.18 4.16
C ALA A 44 12.01 3.41 3.41
N ALA A 45 11.80 3.71 2.13
CA ALA A 45 10.86 2.97 1.30
C ALA A 45 11.26 1.49 1.16
N ARG A 46 12.55 1.19 0.98
CA ARG A 46 13.04 -0.20 0.96
C ARG A 46 12.84 -0.91 2.29
N TYR A 47 13.17 -0.24 3.39
CA TYR A 47 13.02 -0.80 4.73
C TYR A 47 11.57 -1.24 5.00
N HIS A 48 10.60 -0.36 4.72
CA HIS A 48 9.18 -0.69 4.88
C HIS A 48 8.71 -1.77 3.90
N PHE A 49 9.27 -1.83 2.69
CA PHE A 49 8.92 -2.86 1.72
C PHE A 49 9.40 -4.25 2.14
N GLU A 50 10.62 -4.34 2.66
CA GLU A 50 11.18 -5.57 3.21
C GLU A 50 10.41 -6.02 4.46
N ASP A 51 10.05 -5.09 5.35
CA ASP A 51 9.26 -5.38 6.54
C ASP A 51 7.87 -5.95 6.18
N VAL A 52 7.17 -5.32 5.24
CA VAL A 52 5.88 -5.84 4.71
C VAL A 52 6.06 -7.24 4.14
N GLY A 53 7.14 -7.47 3.37
CA GLY A 53 7.44 -8.80 2.84
C GLY A 53 7.68 -9.84 3.94
N GLY A 54 8.41 -9.47 4.99
CA GLY A 54 8.66 -10.31 6.16
C GLY A 54 7.37 -10.68 6.89
N VAL A 55 6.50 -9.70 7.16
CA VAL A 55 5.20 -9.91 7.82
C VAL A 55 4.26 -10.78 6.98
N GLN A 56 4.28 -10.62 5.65
CA GLN A 56 3.50 -11.46 4.73
C GLN A 56 4.10 -12.86 4.52
N GLY A 57 5.28 -13.15 5.06
CA GLY A 57 5.96 -14.43 4.85
C GLY A 57 6.45 -14.62 3.41
N ALA A 58 6.81 -13.53 2.74
CA ALA A 58 7.38 -13.58 1.40
C ALA A 58 8.72 -14.33 1.42
N ARG A 59 8.86 -15.34 0.55
CA ARG A 59 10.10 -16.11 0.40
C ARG A 59 11.19 -15.33 -0.33
N ALA A 60 10.77 -14.45 -1.23
CA ALA A 60 11.63 -13.58 -1.99
C ALA A 60 10.93 -12.24 -2.17
N VAL A 61 11.71 -11.17 -2.07
CA VAL A 61 11.28 -9.80 -2.25
C VAL A 61 12.20 -9.21 -3.31
N GLN A 62 11.61 -8.69 -4.38
CA GLN A 62 12.33 -8.06 -5.48
C GLN A 62 11.81 -6.64 -5.64
N VAL A 63 12.71 -5.66 -5.54
CA VAL A 63 12.38 -4.26 -5.83
C VAL A 63 12.59 -4.04 -7.33
N ASP A 64 11.55 -3.59 -8.03
CA ASP A 64 11.60 -3.29 -9.46
C ASP A 64 11.99 -1.82 -9.69
N SER A 65 11.39 -0.89 -8.93
CA SER A 65 11.69 0.53 -9.01
C SER A 65 11.45 1.25 -7.69
N VAL A 66 12.22 2.29 -7.44
CA VAL A 66 11.98 3.25 -6.36
C VAL A 66 12.08 4.63 -6.96
N GLN A 67 11.05 5.45 -6.75
CA GLN A 67 10.96 6.79 -7.33
C GLN A 67 10.52 7.79 -6.27
N PRO A 68 11.15 8.98 -6.20
CA PRO A 68 10.66 10.03 -5.32
C PRO A 68 9.35 10.59 -5.88
N LEU A 69 8.38 10.80 -5.00
CA LEU A 69 7.13 11.46 -5.34
C LEU A 69 7.25 12.95 -5.06
N LEU A 70 6.97 13.77 -6.06
CA LEU A 70 7.06 15.22 -5.91
C LEU A 70 6.00 15.71 -4.92
N LEU A 71 6.44 16.40 -3.88
CA LEU A 71 5.57 16.96 -2.85
C LEU A 71 4.49 17.87 -3.43
N GLU A 72 4.77 18.55 -4.55
CA GLU A 72 3.79 19.43 -5.22
C GLU A 72 2.54 18.69 -5.69
N ASN A 73 2.66 17.38 -6.00
CA ASN A 73 1.55 16.52 -6.39
C ASN A 73 0.75 16.04 -5.18
N LEU A 74 1.29 16.14 -3.97
CA LEU A 74 0.60 15.72 -2.75
C LEU A 74 -0.31 16.81 -2.22
N ALA A 75 -1.56 16.46 -1.91
CA ALA A 75 -2.41 17.36 -1.15
C ALA A 75 -1.91 17.56 0.30
N LEU A 76 -1.18 16.60 0.85
CA LEU A 76 -0.46 16.69 2.14
C LEU A 76 0.84 17.51 2.11
N ARG A 77 1.17 18.22 1.03
CA ARG A 77 2.44 18.98 0.90
C ARG A 77 2.77 19.94 2.03
N SER A 78 1.78 20.36 2.82
CA SER A 78 1.95 21.26 3.97
C SER A 78 2.54 20.57 5.21
N CYS A 79 2.47 19.24 5.29
CA CYS A 79 2.91 18.44 6.43
C CYS A 79 3.80 17.25 6.05
N CYS A 80 3.77 16.83 4.78
CA CYS A 80 4.68 15.85 4.21
C CYS A 80 6.01 16.53 3.85
N GLN A 81 7.11 16.02 4.38
CA GLN A 81 8.46 16.51 4.04
C GLN A 81 9.10 15.69 2.92
N GLU A 82 8.73 14.42 2.81
CA GLU A 82 9.35 13.49 1.89
C GLU A 82 8.35 12.41 1.49
N ALA A 83 8.32 12.04 0.22
CA ALA A 83 7.46 10.98 -0.27
C ALA A 83 8.16 10.12 -1.33
N TRP A 84 7.93 8.83 -1.27
CA TRP A 84 8.55 7.83 -2.14
C TRP A 84 7.54 6.79 -2.56
N VAL A 85 7.64 6.34 -3.80
CA VAL A 85 6.89 5.21 -4.32
C VAL A 85 7.87 4.12 -4.70
N LEU A 86 7.67 2.93 -4.17
CA LEU A 86 8.42 1.73 -4.47
C LEU A 86 7.48 0.73 -5.13
N SER A 87 7.91 0.14 -6.23
CA SER A 87 7.20 -0.97 -6.88
C SER A 87 8.10 -2.19 -6.89
N GLY A 88 7.54 -3.35 -6.59
CA GLY A 88 8.29 -4.60 -6.59
C GLY A 88 7.38 -5.81 -6.60
N LYS A 89 7.99 -6.98 -6.50
CA LYS A 89 7.31 -8.27 -6.45
C LYS A 89 7.67 -9.00 -5.17
N GLN A 90 6.67 -9.59 -4.55
CA GLN A 90 6.82 -10.41 -3.36
C GLN A 90 6.32 -11.83 -3.66
N GLN A 91 7.18 -12.82 -3.45
CA GLN A 91 6.84 -14.24 -3.60
C GLN A 91 6.20 -14.76 -2.32
N VAL A 92 4.87 -14.70 -2.25
CA VAL A 92 4.13 -15.16 -1.07
C VAL A 92 3.68 -16.60 -1.28
N ALA A 93 4.04 -17.47 -0.34
CA ALA A 93 3.53 -18.85 -0.30
C ALA A 93 2.56 -18.97 0.88
N LYS A 94 1.28 -19.28 0.61
CA LYS A 94 0.37 -19.65 1.70
C LYS A 94 0.88 -20.93 2.36
N GLU A 95 0.80 -21.05 3.68
CA GLU A 95 1.27 -22.22 4.46
C GLU A 95 0.84 -23.59 3.89
N ASN A 96 -0.29 -23.63 3.18
CA ASN A 96 -0.86 -24.84 2.59
C ASN A 96 -0.58 -25.02 1.08
N GLN A 97 0.27 -24.20 0.46
CA GLN A 97 0.58 -24.28 -0.97
C GLN A 97 2.09 -24.39 -1.21
N GLN A 98 2.49 -25.44 -1.96
CA GLN A 98 3.88 -25.60 -2.41
C GLN A 98 4.31 -24.55 -3.44
N VAL A 99 3.35 -23.91 -4.11
CA VAL A 99 3.60 -22.92 -5.17
C VAL A 99 3.58 -21.53 -4.55
N ALA A 100 4.70 -20.83 -4.62
CA ALA A 100 4.77 -19.40 -4.32
C ALA A 100 4.04 -18.64 -5.43
N LYS A 101 3.22 -17.65 -5.05
CA LYS A 101 2.61 -16.72 -6.00
C LYS A 101 3.42 -15.44 -6.00
N ASP A 102 3.81 -14.98 -7.18
CA ASP A 102 4.40 -13.66 -7.36
C ASP A 102 3.28 -12.64 -7.28
N VAL A 103 3.29 -11.78 -6.27
CA VAL A 103 2.34 -10.67 -6.12
C VAL A 103 3.09 -9.38 -6.40
N THR A 104 2.56 -8.55 -7.29
CA THR A 104 3.11 -7.21 -7.50
C THR A 104 2.64 -6.34 -6.34
N VAL A 105 3.58 -5.66 -5.70
CA VAL A 105 3.29 -4.80 -4.55
C VAL A 105 3.84 -3.42 -4.85
N HIS A 106 2.94 -2.43 -4.80
CA HIS A 106 3.27 -1.02 -4.91
C HIS A 106 3.12 -0.40 -3.53
N GLN A 107 4.18 0.23 -3.05
CA GLN A 107 4.22 0.86 -1.76
C GLN A 107 4.47 2.36 -1.93
N ALA A 108 3.74 3.20 -1.21
CA ALA A 108 4.01 4.62 -1.13
C ALA A 108 4.24 4.99 0.33
N LEU A 109 5.37 5.64 0.59
CA LEU A 109 5.78 6.15 1.88
C LEU A 109 5.67 7.67 1.86
N LEU A 110 4.91 8.24 2.80
CA LEU A 110 4.79 9.67 2.99
C LEU A 110 5.23 9.99 4.42
N ARG A 111 6.25 10.83 4.56
CA ARG A 111 6.87 11.09 5.86
C ARG A 111 6.35 12.41 6.40
N LEU A 112 5.72 12.35 7.58
CA LEU A 112 5.15 13.49 8.28
C LEU A 112 5.93 13.74 9.58
N PRO A 113 7.15 14.28 9.51
CA PRO A 113 8.00 14.45 10.68
C PRO A 113 7.42 15.42 11.72
N ARG A 114 6.54 16.33 11.30
CA ARG A 114 5.78 17.21 12.20
C ARG A 114 4.94 16.42 13.23
N TYR A 115 4.48 15.23 12.86
CA TYR A 115 3.67 14.35 13.68
C TYR A 115 4.43 13.08 14.08
N GLN A 116 5.74 13.02 13.82
CA GLN A 116 6.56 11.82 14.01
C GLN A 116 5.91 10.55 13.46
N THR A 117 5.23 10.67 12.31
CA THR A 117 4.48 9.57 11.69
C THR A 117 4.94 9.36 10.25
N ASP A 118 5.10 8.10 9.87
CA ASP A 118 5.26 7.63 8.50
C ASP A 118 3.93 7.04 8.03
N LEU A 119 3.34 7.59 6.97
CA LEU A 119 2.13 7.07 6.35
C LEU A 119 2.53 6.11 5.23
N LEU A 120 2.18 4.85 5.40
CA LEU A 120 2.52 3.78 4.49
C LEU A 120 1.27 3.30 3.75
N LEU A 121 1.30 3.34 2.43
CA LEU A 121 0.27 2.77 1.58
C LEU A 121 0.84 1.56 0.86
N THR A 122 0.17 0.43 0.97
CA THR A 122 0.56 -0.82 0.32
C THR A 122 -0.57 -1.29 -0.57
N PHE A 123 -0.31 -1.34 -1.86
CA PHE A 123 -1.21 -1.85 -2.88
C PHE A 123 -0.70 -3.19 -3.40
N ASN A 124 -1.40 -4.26 -3.03
CA ASN A 124 -1.15 -5.61 -3.50
C ASN A 124 -1.97 -5.84 -4.77
N ASP A 125 -1.28 -6.09 -5.87
CA ASP A 125 -1.83 -6.44 -7.18
C ASP A 125 -1.38 -7.86 -7.57
N PRO A 126 -2.14 -8.89 -7.20
CA PRO A 126 -1.82 -10.25 -7.61
C PRO A 126 -2.04 -10.41 -9.12
N PRO A 127 -1.23 -11.26 -9.78
CA PRO A 127 -1.39 -11.52 -11.20
C PRO A 127 -2.78 -12.11 -11.44
N PRO A 128 -3.41 -11.79 -12.58
CA PRO A 128 -4.70 -12.34 -12.94
C PRO A 128 -4.60 -13.86 -12.92
N ASP A 129 -5.36 -14.50 -12.02
CA ASP A 129 -5.39 -15.96 -11.94
C ASP A 129 -5.98 -16.46 -13.27
N ASN A 130 -5.14 -17.07 -14.11
CA ASN A 130 -5.52 -17.58 -15.44
C ASN A 130 -6.61 -18.68 -15.35
N ARG A 131 -7.05 -19.04 -14.14
CA ARG A 131 -8.20 -19.92 -13.86
C ARG A 131 -9.55 -19.20 -13.97
N LEU A 132 -9.61 -17.88 -13.98
CA LEU A 132 -10.84 -17.09 -14.16
C LEU A 132 -11.09 -16.65 -15.60
N SER A 133 -10.33 -17.15 -16.58
CA SER A 133 -10.51 -16.86 -18.02
C SER A 133 -11.80 -17.42 -18.64
N LEU A 134 -12.82 -17.76 -17.84
CA LEU A 134 -14.16 -18.14 -18.27
C LEU A 134 -15.23 -17.41 -17.44
N GLY A 135 -15.33 -16.10 -17.64
CA GLY A 135 -16.48 -15.28 -17.24
C GLY A 135 -16.68 -14.15 -18.25
N PRO A 136 -17.87 -14.01 -18.87
CA PRO A 136 -18.06 -13.11 -20.00
C PRO A 136 -18.00 -11.65 -19.53
N ALA A 137 -17.24 -10.82 -20.25
CA ALA A 137 -17.49 -9.41 -20.64
C ALA A 137 -18.42 -8.48 -19.82
N ASN A 138 -18.64 -8.71 -18.51
CA ASN A 138 -19.63 -8.01 -17.68
C ASN A 138 -19.14 -7.87 -16.22
N LEU A 139 -17.84 -7.69 -16.00
CA LEU A 139 -17.38 -7.16 -14.70
C LEU A 139 -17.71 -5.67 -14.70
N SER A 140 -18.77 -5.29 -13.99
CA SER A 140 -19.24 -3.90 -13.86
C SER A 140 -18.24 -2.95 -13.19
N LEU A 141 -17.10 -3.45 -12.70
CA LEU A 141 -16.04 -2.67 -12.07
C LEU A 141 -14.67 -3.10 -12.63
N PRO A 142 -13.91 -2.18 -13.27
CA PRO A 142 -12.56 -2.47 -13.72
C PRO A 142 -11.61 -2.70 -12.53
N PRO A 143 -10.53 -3.49 -12.71
CA PRO A 143 -9.48 -3.60 -11.70
C PRO A 143 -8.86 -2.23 -11.42
N TRP A 144 -8.32 -2.06 -10.22
CA TRP A 144 -7.52 -0.87 -9.90
C TRP A 144 -6.23 -0.89 -10.69
N SER A 145 -5.89 0.26 -11.23
CA SER A 145 -4.65 0.51 -11.96
C SER A 145 -3.63 1.20 -11.06
N LEU A 146 -2.36 1.20 -11.47
CA LEU A 146 -1.32 1.98 -10.81
C LEU A 146 -1.69 3.49 -10.78
N GLY A 147 -2.38 3.99 -11.80
CA GLY A 147 -2.85 5.37 -11.83
C GLY A 147 -3.89 5.66 -10.73
N ASP A 148 -4.76 4.71 -10.40
CA ASP A 148 -5.69 4.86 -9.28
C ASP A 148 -4.95 4.90 -7.94
N PHE A 149 -3.89 4.09 -7.79
CA PHE A 149 -3.03 4.11 -6.61
C PHE A 149 -2.30 5.45 -6.47
N GLU A 150 -1.67 5.94 -7.53
CA GLU A 150 -1.01 7.26 -7.53
C GLU A 150 -1.98 8.40 -7.23
N GLN A 151 -3.19 8.34 -7.81
CA GLN A 151 -4.25 9.30 -7.52
C GLN A 151 -4.67 9.23 -6.05
N LEU A 152 -4.80 8.03 -5.48
CA LEU A 152 -5.14 7.88 -4.07
C LEU A 152 -4.06 8.49 -3.19
N VAL A 153 -2.79 8.14 -3.42
CA VAL A 153 -1.62 8.67 -2.70
C VAL A 153 -1.57 10.20 -2.74
N THR A 154 -1.84 10.79 -3.91
CA THR A 154 -1.80 12.25 -4.10
C THR A 154 -3.03 12.98 -3.55
N SER A 155 -4.18 12.30 -3.50
CA SER A 155 -5.45 12.85 -3.00
C SER A 155 -5.60 12.84 -1.49
N LEU A 156 -4.74 12.15 -0.74
CA LEU A 156 -4.80 12.11 0.72
C LEU A 156 -4.71 13.53 1.30
N THR A 157 -5.62 13.85 2.21
CA THR A 157 -5.69 15.14 2.89
C THR A 157 -5.84 14.93 4.39
N LEU A 158 -5.05 15.69 5.15
CA LEU A 158 -5.14 15.67 6.60
C LEU A 158 -6.31 16.55 7.04
N HIS A 159 -7.42 15.90 7.40
CA HIS A 159 -8.60 16.59 7.91
C HIS A 159 -8.57 16.80 9.41
N ASP A 160 -8.13 15.78 10.16
CA ASP A 160 -8.06 15.82 11.62
C ASP A 160 -6.64 15.48 12.10
N PRO A 161 -5.87 16.45 12.62
CA PRO A 161 -4.54 16.20 13.15
C PRO A 161 -4.56 15.44 14.50
N ASN A 162 -5.71 15.27 15.15
CA ASN A 162 -5.81 14.53 16.41
C ASN A 162 -5.58 13.03 16.23
N ILE A 163 -5.61 12.51 14.99
CA ILE A 163 -5.31 11.11 14.69
C ILE A 163 -3.89 10.71 15.09
N PHE A 164 -2.96 11.65 15.18
CA PHE A 164 -1.57 11.40 15.58
C PHE A 164 -1.35 11.44 17.10
N GLY A 165 -2.41 11.60 17.90
CA GLY A 165 -2.35 11.71 19.36
C GLY A 165 -2.41 13.16 19.88
N PRO A 166 -2.40 13.36 21.21
CA PRO A 166 -2.43 14.70 21.80
C PRO A 166 -1.14 15.46 21.49
N GLN A 167 -1.30 16.68 20.95
CA GLN A 167 -0.20 17.63 20.66
C GLN A 167 0.49 18.15 21.92
#